data_AF-A0AAW3ZUR7-F1
#
_entry.id   AF-A0AAW3ZUR7-F1
#
_cell.length_a   1.000
_cell.length_b   1.000
_cell.length_c   1.000
_cell.angle_alpha   90.00
_cell.angle_beta   90.00
_cell.angle_gamma   90.00
#
_symmetry.space_group_name_H-M   'P 1'
#
loop_
_entity.id
_entity.type
_entity.pdbx_description
1 polymer ?
#
loop_
_entity_poly.entity_id
_entity_poly.type
_entity_poly.pdbx_seq_one_letter_code
_entity_poly.pdbx_strand_id
1 'polypeptide(L)'
;MNEKIYTKTTKIALVVGATGVVGREIVAKLLADESYEKVIVWVRRELNFTHEKLEVRLVNFDEISAIPHEKVDEVFCALGTTMKQAGSKEAFLKVDVEYVKESAKWAKNAGAGRFLLVSAQGADKNSWFFYNRTKAQAQDAVIEQNFAVTQIFAPPIIKGERKDERTGEKFSIWLFELFPKSWFSAYPMTGKEIAQKIVEATKLDVQGVKFYTLRASEI
;
A
#
# COMPACT_ATOMS: atom_id res chain seq x y z
N MET A 1 11.92 42.83 -15.19
CA MET A 1 11.49 42.05 -14.03
C MET A 1 11.58 40.58 -14.41
N ASN A 2 12.58 39.86 -13.91
CA ASN A 2 12.73 38.43 -14.18
C ASN A 2 11.91 37.66 -13.16
N GLU A 3 10.75 37.15 -13.56
CA GLU A 3 10.03 36.14 -12.81
C GLU A 3 10.90 34.89 -12.74
N LYS A 4 11.41 34.57 -11.54
CA LYS A 4 11.98 33.25 -11.29
C LYS A 4 10.83 32.25 -11.44
N ILE A 5 10.81 31.52 -12.55
CA ILE A 5 9.96 30.35 -12.71
C ILE A 5 10.46 29.32 -11.70
N TYR A 6 9.83 29.26 -10.53
CA TYR A 6 10.01 28.16 -9.60
C TYR A 6 9.28 26.96 -10.20
N THR A 7 10.00 26.10 -10.92
CA THR A 7 9.49 24.79 -11.30
C THR A 7 9.26 24.00 -10.01
N LYS A 8 7.99 23.83 -9.64
CA LYS A 8 7.58 22.93 -8.55
C LYS A 8 8.08 21.53 -8.92
N THR A 9 9.01 20.98 -8.15
CA THR A 9 9.47 19.60 -8.34
C THR A 9 8.29 18.66 -8.11
N THR A 10 7.82 18.03 -9.16
CA THR A 10 6.77 17.02 -9.15
C THR A 10 7.37 15.64 -8.89
N LYS A 11 6.58 14.77 -8.26
CA LYS A 11 6.96 13.41 -7.87
C LYS A 11 6.32 12.36 -8.78
N ILE A 12 6.97 11.22 -8.92
CA ILE A 12 6.44 10.00 -9.52
C ILE A 12 6.10 9.03 -8.40
N ALA A 13 4.84 8.62 -8.31
CA ALA A 13 4.38 7.60 -7.36
C ALA A 13 4.23 6.23 -8.03
N LEU A 14 4.64 5.17 -7.34
CA LEU A 14 4.25 3.80 -7.66
C LEU A 14 3.26 3.29 -6.62
N VAL A 15 2.09 2.82 -7.06
CA VAL A 15 1.11 2.14 -6.19
C VAL A 15 1.04 0.66 -6.55
N VAL A 16 1.34 -0.18 -5.56
CA VAL A 16 1.24 -1.64 -5.66
C VAL A 16 0.04 -2.10 -4.82
N GLY A 17 -0.86 -2.87 -5.40
CA GLY A 17 -2.15 -3.19 -4.77
C GLY A 17 -3.26 -2.15 -5.06
N ALA A 18 -3.16 -1.45 -6.18
CA ALA A 18 -4.10 -0.40 -6.62
C ALA A 18 -5.57 -0.86 -6.76
N THR A 19 -5.83 -2.16 -6.96
CA THR A 19 -7.20 -2.72 -7.03
C THR A 19 -7.80 -3.01 -5.64
N GLY A 20 -7.04 -2.81 -4.56
CA GLY A 20 -7.50 -3.03 -3.19
C GLY A 20 -8.39 -1.91 -2.65
N VAL A 21 -9.05 -2.17 -1.52
CA VAL A 21 -9.94 -1.19 -0.86
C VAL A 21 -9.20 0.09 -0.49
N VAL A 22 -7.96 -0.02 0.01
CA VAL A 22 -7.12 1.15 0.34
C VAL A 22 -6.37 1.64 -0.90
N GLY A 23 -5.79 0.73 -1.69
CA GLY A 23 -4.98 1.08 -2.85
C GLY A 23 -5.71 1.95 -3.88
N ARG A 24 -6.98 1.66 -4.17
CA ARG A 24 -7.78 2.49 -5.11
C ARG A 24 -7.97 3.91 -4.61
N GLU A 25 -8.14 4.08 -3.30
CA GLU A 25 -8.36 5.39 -2.67
C GLU A 25 -7.04 6.16 -2.59
N ILE A 26 -5.91 5.46 -2.42
CA ILE A 26 -4.57 6.06 -2.56
C ILE A 26 -4.41 6.59 -3.99
N VAL A 27 -4.67 5.76 -5.02
CA VAL A 27 -4.56 6.19 -6.43
C VAL A 27 -5.42 7.42 -6.69
N ALA A 28 -6.70 7.41 -6.29
CA ALA A 28 -7.59 8.55 -6.47
C ALA A 28 -7.05 9.84 -5.84
N LYS A 29 -6.48 9.75 -4.63
CA LYS A 29 -5.87 10.90 -3.94
C LYS A 29 -4.61 11.41 -4.62
N LEU A 30 -3.74 10.50 -5.08
CA LEU A 30 -2.50 10.86 -5.76
C LEU A 30 -2.76 11.52 -7.12
N LEU A 31 -3.76 11.05 -7.87
CA LEU A 31 -4.14 11.66 -9.16
C LEU A 31 -4.65 13.10 -8.97
N ALA A 32 -5.38 13.34 -7.87
CA ALA A 32 -5.87 14.68 -7.49
C ALA A 32 -4.80 15.59 -6.87
N ASP A 33 -3.62 15.08 -6.51
CA ASP A 33 -2.56 15.87 -5.87
C ASP A 33 -1.57 16.41 -6.92
N GLU A 34 -1.42 17.73 -6.96
CA GLU A 34 -0.51 18.43 -7.88
C GLU A 34 0.98 18.22 -7.57
N SER A 35 1.30 17.62 -6.42
CA SER A 35 2.67 17.24 -6.08
C SER A 35 3.14 16.03 -6.89
N TYR A 36 2.22 15.32 -7.57
CA TYR A 36 2.53 14.20 -8.44
C TYR A 36 2.23 14.55 -9.90
N GLU A 37 3.20 14.30 -10.76
CA GLU A 37 3.04 14.38 -12.22
C GLU A 37 2.62 13.04 -12.83
N LYS A 38 3.00 11.93 -12.18
CA LYS A 38 2.73 10.58 -12.66
C LYS A 38 2.43 9.64 -11.50
N VAL A 39 1.40 8.82 -11.68
CA VAL A 39 1.02 7.72 -10.79
C VAL A 39 1.06 6.43 -11.60
N ILE A 40 2.08 5.62 -11.35
CA ILE A 40 2.23 4.29 -11.93
C ILE A 40 1.51 3.30 -11.02
N VAL A 41 0.75 2.38 -11.60
CA VAL A 41 0.07 1.33 -10.84
C VAL A 41 0.49 -0.04 -11.36
N TRP A 42 0.89 -0.92 -10.44
CA TRP A 42 1.16 -2.31 -10.74
C TRP A 42 -0.06 -3.16 -10.42
N VAL A 43 -0.60 -3.78 -11.46
CA VAL A 43 -1.84 -4.55 -11.40
C VAL A 43 -1.68 -5.89 -12.10
N ARG A 44 -2.49 -6.87 -11.70
CA ARG A 44 -2.56 -8.20 -12.34
C ARG A 44 -3.63 -8.29 -13.43
N ARG A 45 -4.46 -7.25 -13.56
CA ARG A 45 -5.57 -7.14 -14.50
C ARG A 45 -5.77 -5.66 -14.85
N GLU A 46 -6.37 -5.41 -16.00
CA GLU A 46 -6.63 -4.06 -16.49
C GLU A 46 -7.53 -3.26 -15.53
N LEU A 47 -7.40 -1.93 -15.57
CA LEU A 47 -8.27 -1.00 -14.88
C LEU A 47 -9.24 -0.38 -15.88
N ASN A 48 -10.53 -0.33 -15.54
CA ASN A 48 -11.59 0.22 -16.39
C ASN A 48 -11.71 1.75 -16.28
N PHE A 49 -10.60 2.45 -16.03
CA PHE A 49 -10.56 3.91 -16.02
C PHE A 49 -9.19 4.43 -16.44
N THR A 50 -9.17 5.66 -16.93
CA THR A 50 -7.97 6.35 -17.41
C THR A 50 -7.87 7.73 -16.78
N HIS A 51 -6.65 8.26 -16.66
CA HIS A 51 -6.38 9.61 -16.19
C HIS A 51 -5.06 10.09 -16.79
N GLU A 52 -4.90 11.39 -17.04
CA GLU A 52 -3.70 11.94 -17.71
C GLU A 52 -2.38 11.61 -16.99
N LYS A 53 -2.41 11.60 -15.65
CA LYS A 53 -1.28 11.22 -14.79
C LYS A 53 -1.13 9.70 -14.57
N LEU A 54 -2.11 8.88 -14.97
CA LEU A 54 -2.15 7.47 -14.61
C LEU A 54 -1.45 6.61 -15.66
N GLU A 55 -0.50 5.81 -15.22
CA GLU A 55 0.14 4.78 -16.04
C GLU A 55 -0.17 3.39 -15.46
N VAL A 56 -0.92 2.59 -16.20
CA VAL A 56 -1.31 1.23 -15.78
C VAL A 56 -0.31 0.22 -16.33
N ARG A 57 0.33 -0.54 -15.45
CA ARG A 57 1.25 -1.63 -15.83
C ARG A 57 0.71 -2.97 -15.37
N LEU A 58 0.44 -3.83 -16.34
CA LEU A 58 0.21 -5.25 -16.10
C LEU A 58 1.55 -5.90 -15.77
N VAL A 59 1.68 -6.40 -14.54
CA VAL A 59 2.92 -7.01 -14.06
C VAL A 59 2.69 -8.45 -13.63
N ASN A 60 3.64 -9.31 -13.97
CA ASN A 60 3.78 -10.61 -13.33
C ASN A 60 4.53 -10.42 -12.01
N PHE A 61 3.82 -10.56 -10.89
CA PHE A 61 4.41 -10.36 -9.57
C PHE A 61 5.45 -11.42 -9.20
N ASP A 62 5.46 -12.56 -9.89
CA ASP A 62 6.49 -13.60 -9.73
C ASP A 62 7.83 -13.21 -10.38
N GLU A 63 7.83 -12.16 -11.21
CA GLU A 63 8.99 -11.73 -12.01
C GLU A 63 9.31 -10.24 -11.81
N ILE A 64 9.02 -9.69 -10.62
CA ILE A 64 9.28 -8.26 -10.29
C ILE A 64 10.75 -7.89 -10.55
N SER A 65 11.69 -8.78 -10.28
CA SER A 65 13.12 -8.55 -10.49
C SER A 65 13.50 -8.38 -11.98
N ALA A 66 12.67 -8.86 -12.91
CA ALA A 66 12.87 -8.70 -14.34
C ALA A 66 12.27 -7.39 -14.90
N ILE A 67 11.46 -6.67 -14.11
CA ILE A 67 10.88 -5.40 -14.53
C ILE A 67 12.00 -4.35 -14.63
N PRO A 68 12.20 -3.71 -15.79
CA PRO A 68 13.20 -2.66 -15.93
C PRO A 68 12.99 -1.54 -14.92
N HIS A 69 14.07 -1.08 -14.29
CA HIS A 69 14.00 0.04 -13.36
C HIS A 69 13.68 1.33 -14.11
N GLU A 70 12.78 2.11 -13.54
CA GLU A 70 12.48 3.48 -13.94
C GLU A 70 12.49 4.35 -12.69
N LYS A 71 12.66 5.66 -12.85
CA LYS A 71 12.60 6.55 -11.71
C LYS A 71 11.21 6.53 -11.07
N VAL A 72 11.18 6.25 -9.77
CA VAL A 72 10.03 6.50 -8.89
C VAL A 72 10.52 7.19 -7.63
N ASP A 73 9.79 8.19 -7.13
CA ASP A 73 10.22 8.94 -5.94
C ASP A 73 9.63 8.33 -4.66
N GLU A 74 8.37 7.89 -4.73
CA GLU A 74 7.62 7.34 -3.59
C GLU A 74 6.83 6.09 -3.98
N VAL A 75 6.83 5.09 -3.09
CA VAL A 75 6.10 3.83 -3.31
C VAL A 75 5.04 3.62 -2.23
N PHE A 76 3.83 3.29 -2.65
CA PHE A 76 2.69 2.98 -1.80
C PHE A 76 2.35 1.50 -1.99
N CYS A 77 2.70 0.66 -1.01
CA CYS A 77 2.40 -0.76 -1.03
C CYS A 77 1.16 -1.05 -0.19
N ALA A 78 0.04 -1.29 -0.87
CA ALA A 78 -1.23 -1.74 -0.30
C ALA A 78 -1.55 -3.19 -0.69
N LEU A 79 -0.52 -4.00 -0.93
CA LEU A 79 -0.68 -5.43 -1.15
C LEU A 79 -1.21 -6.13 0.09
N GLY A 80 -2.09 -7.08 -0.16
CA GLY A 80 -2.69 -7.91 0.86
C GLY A 80 -3.76 -8.81 0.25
N THR A 81 -3.75 -10.07 0.66
CA THR A 81 -4.82 -11.01 0.37
C THR A 81 -5.53 -11.41 1.66
N THR A 82 -6.66 -12.10 1.53
CA THR A 82 -7.29 -12.78 2.67
C THR A 82 -6.89 -14.25 2.64
N MET A 83 -6.91 -14.93 3.79
CA MET A 83 -6.66 -16.38 3.81
C MET A 83 -7.64 -17.13 2.89
N LYS A 84 -8.90 -16.71 2.87
CA LYS A 84 -9.94 -17.23 1.98
C LYS A 84 -9.59 -17.05 0.49
N GLN A 85 -9.06 -15.88 0.11
CA GLN A 85 -8.67 -15.60 -1.27
C GLN A 85 -7.35 -16.28 -1.65
N ALA A 86 -6.40 -16.41 -0.72
CA ALA A 86 -5.14 -17.08 -0.95
C ALA A 86 -5.31 -18.59 -1.11
N GLY A 87 -6.23 -19.20 -0.36
CA GLY A 87 -6.47 -20.65 -0.36
C GLY A 87 -5.42 -21.45 0.43
N SER A 88 -4.22 -20.92 0.65
CA SER A 88 -3.18 -21.55 1.48
C SER A 88 -2.31 -20.53 2.20
N LYS A 89 -1.54 -21.00 3.20
CA LYS A 89 -0.58 -20.16 3.94
C LYS A 89 0.59 -19.74 3.05
N GLU A 90 1.01 -20.62 2.15
CA GLU A 90 2.11 -20.39 1.21
C GLU A 90 1.73 -19.30 0.21
N ALA A 91 0.53 -19.40 -0.38
CA ALA A 91 0.00 -18.36 -1.26
C ALA A 91 -0.22 -17.03 -0.52
N PHE A 92 -0.62 -17.08 0.75
CA PHE A 92 -0.75 -15.89 1.60
C PHE A 92 0.62 -15.23 1.83
N LEU A 93 1.66 -16.01 2.22
CA LEU A 93 3.02 -15.51 2.40
C LEU A 93 3.61 -14.93 1.11
N LYS A 94 3.34 -15.57 -0.04
CA LYS A 94 3.77 -15.09 -1.35
C LYS A 94 3.25 -13.67 -1.62
N VAL A 95 1.96 -13.44 -1.38
CA VAL A 95 1.35 -12.11 -1.61
C VAL A 95 1.74 -11.10 -0.54
N ASP A 96 1.61 -11.47 0.74
CA ASP A 96 1.72 -10.51 1.84
C ASP A 96 3.16 -10.23 2.28
N VAL A 97 4.13 -11.06 1.89
CA VAL A 97 5.56 -10.90 2.25
C VAL A 97 6.44 -10.87 1.02
N GLU A 98 6.41 -11.91 0.18
CA GLU A 98 7.37 -12.05 -0.91
C GLU A 98 7.20 -10.93 -1.94
N TYR A 99 5.98 -10.70 -2.44
CA TYR A 99 5.72 -9.61 -3.37
C TYR A 99 5.99 -8.23 -2.77
N VAL A 100 5.74 -8.06 -1.47
CA VAL A 100 6.05 -6.80 -0.77
C VAL A 100 7.57 -6.57 -0.74
N LYS A 101 8.33 -7.60 -0.38
CA LYS A 101 9.79 -7.59 -0.34
C LYS A 101 10.40 -7.31 -1.71
N GLU A 102 9.96 -8.02 -2.74
CA GLU A 102 10.48 -7.83 -4.09
C GLU A 102 10.09 -6.46 -4.66
N SER A 103 8.88 -5.96 -4.37
CA SER A 103 8.50 -4.58 -4.72
C SER A 103 9.39 -3.54 -4.03
N ALA A 104 9.74 -3.76 -2.75
CA ALA A 104 10.60 -2.87 -2.01
C ALA A 104 12.05 -2.88 -2.55
N LYS A 105 12.61 -4.06 -2.85
CA LYS A 105 13.92 -4.16 -3.51
C LYS A 105 13.92 -3.44 -4.86
N TRP A 106 12.92 -3.71 -5.70
CA TRP A 106 12.80 -3.06 -6.99
C TRP A 106 12.73 -1.54 -6.85
N ALA A 107 11.92 -1.04 -5.91
CA ALA A 107 11.75 0.38 -5.65
C ALA A 107 13.05 1.04 -5.18
N LYS A 108 13.82 0.37 -4.32
CA LYS A 108 15.11 0.86 -3.85
C LYS A 108 16.10 1.01 -5.00
N ASN A 109 16.16 0.02 -5.91
CA ASN A 109 17.01 0.06 -7.10
C ASN A 109 16.53 1.10 -8.14
N ALA A 110 15.23 1.37 -8.18
CA ALA A 110 14.60 2.42 -8.98
C ALA A 110 14.85 3.85 -8.43
N GLY A 111 15.55 3.98 -7.30
CA GLY A 111 15.90 5.27 -6.71
C GLY A 111 14.84 5.87 -5.78
N ALA A 112 13.84 5.09 -5.37
CA ALA A 112 12.81 5.59 -4.46
C ALA A 112 13.40 6.07 -3.13
N GLY A 113 13.04 7.29 -2.74
CA GLY A 113 13.45 7.86 -1.45
C GLY A 113 12.54 7.41 -0.30
N ARG A 114 11.27 7.13 -0.61
CA ARG A 114 10.24 6.84 0.39
C ARG A 114 9.42 5.60 0.04
N PHE A 115 9.19 4.75 1.04
CA PHE A 115 8.33 3.57 0.94
C PHE A 115 7.27 3.58 2.05
N LEU A 116 6.00 3.52 1.65
CA LEU A 116 4.83 3.50 2.52
C LEU A 116 4.19 2.11 2.45
N LEU A 117 4.11 1.40 3.58
CA LEU A 117 3.52 0.07 3.67
C LEU A 117 2.21 0.10 4.44
N VAL A 118 1.13 -0.40 3.83
CA VAL A 118 -0.13 -0.71 4.52
C VAL A 118 -0.01 -2.10 5.15
N SER A 119 0.24 -2.13 6.46
CA SER A 119 0.34 -3.34 7.27
C SER A 119 -0.97 -3.59 8.02
N ALA A 120 -0.91 -3.97 9.29
CA ALA A 120 -2.07 -4.16 10.16
C ALA A 120 -1.72 -3.86 11.62
N GLN A 121 -2.73 -3.48 12.42
CA GLN A 121 -2.56 -3.46 13.87
C GLN A 121 -2.14 -4.83 14.40
N GLY A 122 -1.34 -4.81 15.49
CA GLY A 122 -0.75 -5.96 16.19
C GLY A 122 0.04 -6.96 15.34
N ALA A 123 0.57 -6.51 14.20
CA ALA A 123 1.69 -7.16 13.55
C ALA A 123 2.84 -7.33 14.57
N ASP A 124 3.24 -8.57 14.79
CA ASP A 124 4.29 -8.93 15.75
C ASP A 124 4.91 -10.27 15.30
N LYS A 125 6.23 -10.26 15.13
CA LYS A 125 7.02 -11.43 14.71
C LYS A 125 6.92 -12.59 15.70
N ASN A 126 6.63 -12.30 16.97
CA ASN A 126 6.48 -13.28 18.04
C ASN A 126 5.03 -13.71 18.29
N SER A 127 4.07 -13.17 17.52
CA SER A 127 2.65 -13.48 17.72
C SER A 127 2.35 -14.96 17.50
N TRP A 128 1.41 -15.54 18.26
CA TRP A 128 0.87 -16.87 17.98
C TRP A 128 -0.03 -16.90 16.74
N PHE A 129 -0.55 -15.75 16.31
CA PHE A 129 -1.41 -15.64 15.14
C PHE A 129 -0.58 -15.51 13.85
N PHE A 130 -0.83 -16.41 12.90
CA PHE A 130 -0.14 -16.46 11.60
C PHE A 130 -0.18 -15.11 10.88
N TYR A 131 -1.36 -14.49 10.79
CA TYR A 131 -1.55 -13.20 10.13
C TYR A 131 -0.62 -12.11 10.67
N ASN A 132 -0.51 -11.99 11.99
CA ASN A 132 0.29 -10.96 12.66
C ASN A 132 1.78 -11.17 12.39
N ARG A 133 2.24 -12.43 12.45
CA ARG A 133 3.63 -12.77 12.10
C ARG A 133 3.93 -12.43 10.66
N THR A 134 3.02 -12.78 9.74
CA THR A 134 3.18 -12.47 8.33
C THR A 134 3.26 -10.97 8.07
N LYS A 135 2.38 -10.17 8.68
CA LYS A 135 2.42 -8.71 8.56
C LYS A 135 3.70 -8.11 9.15
N ALA A 136 4.25 -8.67 10.23
CA ALA A 136 5.55 -8.26 10.78
C ALA A 136 6.71 -8.63 9.85
N GLN A 137 6.71 -9.83 9.26
CA GLN A 137 7.73 -10.24 8.28
C GLN A 137 7.77 -9.29 7.08
N ALA A 138 6.61 -8.82 6.61
CA ALA A 138 6.53 -7.82 5.56
C ALA A 138 7.12 -6.47 5.99
N GLN A 139 6.88 -6.05 7.24
CA GLN A 139 7.48 -4.82 7.79
C GLN A 139 9.00 -4.93 7.83
N ASP A 140 9.53 -6.03 8.38
CA ASP A 140 10.97 -6.28 8.49
C ASP A 140 11.63 -6.24 7.10
N ALA A 141 11.05 -6.93 6.12
CA ALA A 141 11.57 -6.97 4.75
C ALA A 141 11.67 -5.59 4.08
N VAL A 142 10.73 -4.68 4.37
CA VAL A 142 10.75 -3.29 3.88
C VAL A 142 11.75 -2.44 4.64
N ILE A 143 11.82 -2.59 5.96
CA ILE A 143 12.78 -1.86 6.82
C ILE A 143 14.21 -2.17 6.39
N GLU A 144 14.51 -3.43 6.09
CA GLU A 144 15.84 -3.89 5.64
C GLU A 144 16.30 -3.22 4.33
N GLN A 145 15.41 -2.64 3.53
CA GLN A 145 15.79 -1.93 2.30
C GLN A 145 16.38 -0.53 2.56
N ASN A 146 16.32 -0.02 3.79
CA ASN A 146 16.94 1.25 4.20
C ASN A 146 16.59 2.42 3.27
N PHE A 147 15.29 2.64 3.02
CA PHE A 147 14.82 3.88 2.38
C PHE A 147 15.17 5.10 3.24
N ALA A 148 15.29 6.28 2.62
CA ALA A 148 15.47 7.52 3.39
C ALA A 148 14.28 7.73 4.35
N VAL A 149 13.09 7.30 3.91
CA VAL A 149 11.87 7.31 4.70
C VAL A 149 11.10 5.99 4.50
N THR A 150 10.89 5.24 5.58
CA THR A 150 9.98 4.09 5.60
C THR A 150 8.82 4.39 6.53
N GLN A 151 7.59 4.39 6.01
CA GLN A 151 6.38 4.64 6.79
C GLN A 151 5.49 3.40 6.81
N ILE A 152 5.24 2.86 8.00
CA ILE A 152 4.43 1.65 8.19
C ILE A 152 3.11 2.06 8.84
N PHE A 153 2.02 1.82 8.13
CA PHE A 153 0.67 2.12 8.57
C PHE A 153 0.00 0.85 9.06
N ALA A 154 -0.43 0.85 10.31
CA ALA A 154 -1.16 -0.23 10.95
C ALA A 154 -2.63 0.19 11.09
N PRO A 155 -3.47 -0.02 10.05
CA PRO A 155 -4.89 0.25 10.14
C PRO A 155 -5.60 -0.73 11.09
N PRO A 156 -6.74 -0.31 11.67
CA PRO A 156 -7.66 -1.24 12.30
C PRO A 156 -8.35 -2.06 11.21
N ILE A 157 -9.45 -2.73 11.56
CA ILE A 157 -10.24 -3.44 10.55
C ILE A 157 -10.72 -2.46 9.48
N ILE A 158 -10.54 -2.87 8.23
CA ILE A 158 -10.90 -2.07 7.07
C ILE A 158 -12.36 -2.37 6.71
N LYS A 159 -13.21 -1.34 6.70
CA LYS A 159 -14.55 -1.40 6.13
C LYS A 159 -14.42 -1.32 4.61
N GLY A 160 -14.83 -2.36 3.91
CA GLY A 160 -14.84 -2.33 2.45
C GLY A 160 -15.72 -3.38 1.82
N GLU A 161 -16.52 -2.94 0.86
CA GLU A 161 -17.09 -3.79 -0.18
C GLU A 161 -16.12 -3.77 -1.38
N ARG A 162 -15.62 -4.95 -1.78
CA ARG A 162 -15.11 -5.15 -3.14
C ARG A 162 -16.29 -5.58 -4.00
N LYS A 163 -16.54 -4.87 -5.08
CA LYS A 163 -17.36 -5.40 -6.19
C LYS A 163 -16.39 -6.12 -7.11
N ASP A 164 -16.52 -7.43 -7.29
CA ASP A 164 -15.81 -8.09 -8.39
C ASP A 164 -16.65 -7.90 -9.66
N GLU A 165 -16.15 -7.08 -10.60
CA GLU A 165 -16.90 -6.66 -11.79
C GLU A 165 -17.30 -7.84 -12.69
N ARG A 166 -16.64 -9.01 -12.56
CA ARG A 166 -16.94 -10.21 -13.36
C ARG A 166 -18.07 -11.09 -12.80
N THR A 167 -18.27 -11.13 -11.48
CA THR A 167 -19.32 -11.98 -10.88
C THR A 167 -20.52 -11.17 -10.41
N GLY A 168 -20.44 -9.84 -10.40
CA GLY A 168 -21.47 -8.98 -9.83
C GLY A 168 -21.60 -9.11 -8.31
N GLU A 169 -20.77 -9.94 -7.68
CA GLU A 169 -20.80 -10.22 -6.26
C GLU A 169 -20.10 -9.12 -5.48
N LYS A 170 -20.83 -8.56 -4.50
CA LYS A 170 -20.26 -7.68 -3.47
C LYS A 170 -19.60 -8.56 -2.42
N PHE A 171 -18.28 -8.71 -2.48
CA PHE A 171 -17.53 -9.28 -1.38
C PHE A 171 -17.21 -8.17 -0.38
N SER A 172 -17.99 -8.14 0.70
CA SER A 172 -17.64 -7.37 1.88
C SER A 172 -16.43 -8.02 2.54
N ILE A 173 -15.27 -7.37 2.48
CA ILE A 173 -14.08 -7.81 3.19
C ILE A 173 -14.22 -7.31 4.62
N TRP A 174 -14.96 -8.07 5.42
CA TRP A 174 -14.94 -7.95 6.86
C TRP A 174 -13.88 -8.94 7.36
N LEU A 175 -12.70 -8.45 7.75
CA LEU A 175 -11.62 -9.30 8.27
C LEU A 175 -11.90 -9.90 9.67
N PHE A 176 -13.16 -9.91 10.12
CA PHE A 176 -13.57 -10.32 11.47
C PHE A 176 -13.22 -11.78 11.78
N GLU A 177 -13.22 -12.67 10.78
CA GLU A 177 -12.95 -14.10 10.98
C GLU A 177 -11.48 -14.41 11.30
N LEU A 178 -10.56 -13.45 11.12
CA LEU A 178 -9.14 -13.66 11.41
C LEU A 178 -8.75 -13.24 12.84
N PHE A 179 -9.68 -12.65 13.63
CA PHE A 179 -9.30 -11.87 14.80
C PHE A 179 -10.11 -12.18 16.08
N PRO A 180 -9.44 -12.30 17.25
CA PRO A 180 -10.12 -12.44 18.54
C PRO A 180 -10.91 -11.19 18.92
N LYS A 181 -11.97 -11.37 19.72
CA LYS A 181 -12.93 -10.28 20.05
C LYS A 181 -12.30 -9.04 20.70
N SER A 182 -11.20 -9.21 21.41
CA SER A 182 -10.42 -8.14 22.04
C SER A 182 -9.76 -7.18 21.05
N TRP A 183 -9.61 -7.59 19.78
CA TRP A 183 -9.07 -6.74 18.72
C TRP A 183 -10.09 -5.79 18.09
N PHE A 184 -11.37 -6.01 18.37
CA PHE A 184 -12.49 -5.15 17.91
C PHE A 184 -12.67 -3.89 18.77
N SER A 185 -11.74 -3.56 19.67
CA SER A 185 -11.78 -2.32 20.45
C SER A 185 -11.51 -1.07 19.60
N ALA A 186 -10.88 -1.22 18.43
CA ALA A 186 -10.69 -0.15 17.48
C ALA A 186 -11.85 -0.09 16.48
N TYR A 187 -12.47 1.09 16.37
CA TYR A 187 -13.51 1.35 15.37
C TYR A 187 -12.98 1.08 13.94
N PRO A 188 -13.71 0.30 13.11
CA PRO A 188 -13.24 -0.03 11.77
C PRO A 188 -13.22 1.22 10.88
N MET A 189 -12.19 1.33 10.03
CA MET A 189 -11.95 2.49 9.14
C MET A 189 -12.22 2.13 7.68
N THR A 190 -12.75 3.07 6.91
CA THR A 190 -12.91 2.94 5.46
C THR A 190 -11.56 3.04 4.74
N GLY A 191 -11.49 2.48 3.53
CA GLY A 191 -10.32 2.68 2.66
C GLY A 191 -9.98 4.15 2.41
N LYS A 192 -11.02 5.01 2.32
CA LYS A 192 -10.88 6.45 2.10
C LYS A 192 -10.20 7.16 3.26
N GLU A 193 -10.59 6.85 4.50
CA GLU A 193 -9.97 7.41 5.71
C GLU A 193 -8.51 6.96 5.86
N ILE A 194 -8.24 5.68 5.61
CA ILE A 194 -6.88 5.13 5.66
C ILE A 194 -5.99 5.80 4.60
N ALA A 195 -6.47 5.87 3.35
CA ALA A 195 -5.74 6.51 2.26
C ALA A 195 -5.49 8.00 2.51
N GLN A 196 -6.44 8.71 3.17
CA GLN A 196 -6.26 10.11 3.54
C GLN A 196 -5.06 10.26 4.49
N LYS A 197 -5.03 9.50 5.58
CA LYS A 197 -3.93 9.54 6.55
C LYS A 197 -2.59 9.14 5.94
N ILE A 198 -2.58 8.18 5.00
CA ILE A 198 -1.36 7.77 4.29
C ILE A 198 -0.82 8.92 3.42
N VAL A 199 -1.67 9.54 2.60
CA VAL A 199 -1.25 10.62 1.70
C VAL A 199 -0.85 11.88 2.48
N GLU A 200 -1.55 12.22 3.56
CA GLU A 200 -1.15 13.31 4.45
C GLU A 200 0.22 13.07 5.09
N ALA A 201 0.53 11.84 5.48
CA ALA A 201 1.82 11.50 6.07
C ALA A 201 3.01 11.70 5.11
N THR A 202 2.78 11.78 3.79
CA THR A 202 3.82 12.14 2.81
C THR A 202 4.24 13.62 2.91
N LYS A 203 3.42 14.47 3.51
CA LYS A 203 3.69 15.90 3.67
C LYS A 203 4.52 16.20 4.93
N LEU A 204 4.72 15.20 5.78
CA LEU A 204 5.51 15.32 6.99
C LEU A 204 7.01 15.29 6.65
N ASP A 205 7.77 16.17 7.28
CA ASP A 205 9.23 16.15 7.25
C ASP A 205 9.74 15.13 8.27
N VAL A 206 9.96 13.90 7.81
CA VAL A 206 10.40 12.77 8.63
C VAL A 206 11.54 12.03 7.93
N GLN A 207 12.38 11.39 8.74
CA GLN A 207 13.46 10.51 8.27
C GLN A 207 13.44 9.16 8.99
N GLY A 208 14.02 8.15 8.34
CA GLY A 208 14.11 6.79 8.87
C GLY A 208 12.78 6.07 8.91
N VAL A 209 12.65 5.12 9.85
CA VAL A 209 11.44 4.29 10.00
C VAL A 209 10.43 4.95 10.93
N LYS A 210 9.18 5.08 10.48
CA LYS A 210 8.05 5.61 11.25
C LYS A 210 6.89 4.63 11.24
N PHE A 211 6.32 4.37 12.41
CA PHE A 211 5.14 3.53 12.59
C PHE A 211 3.92 4.37 12.95
N TYR A 212 2.81 4.14 12.26
CA TYR A 212 1.54 4.85 12.46
C TYR A 212 0.44 3.84 12.78
N THR A 213 -0.03 3.83 14.02
CA THR A 213 -1.27 3.12 14.37
C THR A 213 -2.45 3.99 13.99
N LEU A 214 -3.25 3.56 13.01
CA LEU A 214 -4.41 4.34 12.57
C LEU A 214 -5.61 4.03 13.46
N ARG A 215 -6.37 5.06 13.83
CA ARG A 215 -7.61 4.95 14.59
C ARG A 215 -8.65 5.84 13.92
N ALA A 216 -9.92 5.45 14.05
CA ALA A 216 -11.05 6.18 13.46
C ALA A 216 -11.38 7.52 14.16
N SER A 217 -10.48 8.05 15.00
CA SER A 217 -10.73 9.25 15.81
C SER A 217 -9.49 10.13 15.90
N GLU A 218 -9.32 11.00 14.90
CA GLU A 218 -8.89 12.40 15.02
C GLU A 218 -9.53 13.11 13.81
N ILE A 219 -10.75 13.61 14.01
CA ILE A 219 -11.30 14.80 13.35
C ILE A 219 -11.14 15.91 14.37
#